data_AF-A0A820MNG9-F1
#
_entry.id   AF-A0A820MNG9-F1
#
_cell.length_a   1.000
_cell.length_b   1.000
_cell.length_c   1.000
_cell.angle_alpha   90.00
_cell.angle_beta   90.00
_cell.angle_gamma   90.00
#
_symmetry.space_group_name_H-M   'P 1'
#
loop_
_entity.id
_entity.type
_entity.pdbx_description
1 polymer ?
#
loop_
_entity_poly.entity_id
_entity_poly.type
_entity_poly.pdbx_seq_one_letter_code
_entity_poly.pdbx_strand_id
1 'polypeptide(L)'
;HLRLICRSCSEISHLSITDCPSLTDNCMKSIGSLKQLRVLNMADCLLITDTGIKSLTDGPCILRLRELNLTNCMRISDGSMTNLSRRCKRLAYLKLCYLDQVSENGLELIGQMDQLISIDITGTQTSDTSLKSLGNSGNLRSVTLSSCRQITDLGLTKFATSCTNLEYLNLSFCTQLTDNAIRSMAFCCKYLTTLNICSCSLLTDMSLQYLSGVCKYLYEIDISYCQLITDKGLKYLRRNSHYLKRIILIECPNISRAAIDKLVLKIPYVQYHYTNKPSELAK
;
A
#
# COMPACT_ATOMS: atom_id res chain seq x y z
N HIS A 1 -28.04 -7.39 17.51
CA HIS A 1 -27.77 -8.72 16.90
C HIS A 1 -26.30 -9.15 17.00
N LEU A 2 -25.32 -8.33 16.60
CA LEU A 2 -23.90 -8.71 16.63
C LEU A 2 -23.40 -9.31 17.96
N ARG A 3 -23.79 -8.70 19.09
CA ARG A 3 -23.49 -9.23 20.44
C ARG A 3 -23.94 -10.69 20.65
N LEU A 4 -25.13 -11.04 20.15
CA LEU A 4 -25.67 -12.40 20.25
C LEU A 4 -24.94 -13.36 19.33
N ILE A 5 -24.61 -12.91 18.12
CA ILE A 5 -23.82 -13.69 17.15
C ILE A 5 -22.45 -14.04 17.76
N CYS A 6 -21.72 -13.06 18.31
CA CYS A 6 -20.41 -13.31 18.91
C CYS A 6 -20.47 -14.28 20.10
N ARG A 7 -21.58 -14.31 20.84
CA ARG A 7 -21.78 -15.23 21.97
C ARG A 7 -22.17 -16.65 21.52
N SER A 8 -22.98 -16.76 20.48
CA SER A 8 -23.55 -18.03 20.04
C SER A 8 -22.63 -18.77 19.06
N CYS A 9 -21.78 -18.04 18.34
CA CYS A 9 -20.91 -18.58 17.31
C CYS A 9 -19.43 -18.43 17.70
N SER A 10 -18.93 -19.28 18.60
CA SER A 10 -17.56 -19.21 19.12
C SER A 10 -16.46 -19.52 18.10
N GLU A 11 -16.83 -20.20 17.00
CA GLU A 11 -15.91 -20.65 15.95
C GLU A 11 -15.70 -19.62 14.83
N ILE A 12 -16.27 -18.41 14.96
CA ILE A 12 -16.06 -17.34 13.98
C ILE A 12 -14.56 -17.04 13.87
N SER A 13 -14.00 -17.29 12.69
CA SER A 13 -12.61 -16.99 12.35
C SER A 13 -12.46 -15.79 11.43
N HIS A 14 -13.50 -15.44 10.68
CA HIS A 14 -13.53 -14.30 9.77
C HIS A 14 -14.81 -13.50 10.02
N LEU A 15 -14.66 -12.21 10.28
CA LEU A 15 -15.78 -11.31 10.52
C LEU A 15 -15.56 -10.03 9.72
N SER A 16 -16.46 -9.77 8.77
CA SER A 16 -16.48 -8.53 8.00
C SER A 16 -17.74 -7.76 8.32
N ILE A 17 -17.57 -6.57 8.88
CA ILE A 17 -18.64 -5.66 9.26
C ILE A 17 -18.24 -4.27 8.76
N THR A 18 -18.54 -3.99 7.51
CA THR A 18 -18.16 -2.74 6.84
C THR A 18 -19.35 -1.82 6.72
N ASP A 19 -19.10 -0.50 6.68
CA ASP A 19 -20.13 0.53 6.45
C ASP A 19 -21.34 0.36 7.39
N CYS A 20 -21.05 0.19 8.67
CA CYS A 20 -22.03 -0.02 9.72
C CYS A 20 -22.05 1.19 10.65
N PRO A 21 -22.72 2.31 10.28
CA PRO A 21 -22.58 3.60 10.95
C PRO A 21 -23.12 3.63 12.38
N SER A 22 -23.91 2.63 12.78
CA SER A 22 -24.47 2.52 14.13
C SER A 22 -23.58 1.73 15.11
N LEU A 23 -22.50 1.12 14.64
CA LEU A 23 -21.63 0.32 15.50
C LEU A 23 -20.68 1.21 16.31
N THR A 24 -20.81 1.10 17.63
CA THR A 24 -19.97 1.78 18.61
C THR A 24 -19.06 0.78 19.32
N ASP A 25 -18.10 1.28 20.10
CA ASP A 25 -17.13 0.49 20.88
C ASP A 25 -17.73 -0.66 21.71
N ASN A 26 -19.02 -0.55 22.07
CA ASN A 26 -19.78 -1.58 22.77
C ASN A 26 -19.77 -2.95 22.07
N CYS A 27 -19.65 -3.00 20.74
CA CYS A 27 -19.56 -4.25 19.99
C CYS A 27 -18.17 -4.88 20.10
N MET A 28 -17.12 -4.07 20.23
CA MET A 28 -15.71 -4.51 20.19
C MET A 28 -15.36 -5.46 21.32
N LYS A 29 -15.93 -5.26 22.51
CA LYS A 29 -15.77 -6.21 23.62
C LYS A 29 -16.30 -7.61 23.27
N SER A 30 -17.39 -7.69 22.49
CA SER A 30 -17.98 -8.96 22.09
C SER A 30 -17.19 -9.61 20.97
N ILE A 31 -16.74 -8.83 19.98
CA ILE A 31 -15.81 -9.30 18.94
C ILE A 31 -14.50 -9.79 19.58
N GLY A 32 -13.95 -9.05 20.55
CA GLY A 32 -12.73 -9.40 21.27
C GLY A 32 -12.79 -10.76 21.97
N SER A 33 -13.99 -11.22 22.34
CA SER A 33 -14.18 -12.53 22.99
C SER A 33 -14.07 -13.73 22.04
N LEU A 34 -14.07 -13.52 20.72
CA LEU A 34 -13.99 -14.56 19.69
C LEU A 34 -12.57 -15.16 19.63
N LYS A 35 -12.36 -16.27 20.34
CA LYS A 35 -11.05 -16.94 20.48
C LYS A 35 -10.47 -17.49 19.17
N GLN A 36 -11.30 -17.66 18.14
CA GLN A 36 -10.90 -18.20 16.83
C GLN A 36 -10.70 -17.10 15.78
N LEU A 37 -10.99 -15.84 16.09
CA LEU A 37 -10.97 -14.74 15.13
C LEU A 37 -9.55 -14.53 14.59
N ARG A 38 -9.43 -14.61 13.27
CA ARG A 38 -8.20 -14.40 12.49
C ARG A 38 -8.29 -13.16 11.61
N VAL A 39 -9.47 -12.88 11.07
CA VAL A 39 -9.69 -11.75 10.16
C VAL A 39 -10.83 -10.90 10.71
N LEU A 40 -10.55 -9.62 10.92
CA LEU A 40 -11.55 -8.62 11.27
C LEU A 40 -11.48 -7.47 10.26
N ASN A 41 -12.55 -7.29 9.50
CA ASN A 41 -12.71 -6.13 8.64
C ASN A 41 -13.81 -5.23 9.20
N MET A 42 -13.46 -4.01 9.56
CA MET A 42 -14.41 -3.00 10.00
C MET A 42 -14.26 -1.66 9.29
N ALA A 43 -13.91 -1.69 8.01
CA ALA A 43 -13.84 -0.47 7.21
C ALA A 43 -15.15 0.34 7.31
N ASP A 44 -15.03 1.68 7.32
CA ASP A 44 -16.14 2.62 7.35
C ASP A 44 -17.03 2.53 8.61
N CYS A 45 -16.55 1.92 9.70
CA CYS A 45 -17.24 1.93 11.00
C CYS A 45 -16.89 3.21 11.80
N LEU A 46 -17.51 4.32 11.40
CA LEU A 46 -17.13 5.69 11.79
C LEU A 46 -17.23 6.01 13.30
N LEU A 47 -18.00 5.23 14.08
CA LEU A 47 -18.19 5.47 15.52
C LEU A 47 -17.26 4.62 16.41
N ILE A 48 -16.35 3.84 15.81
CA ILE A 48 -15.34 3.08 16.53
C ILE A 48 -14.18 4.00 16.90
N THR A 49 -13.79 3.98 18.16
CA THR A 49 -12.73 4.82 18.72
C THR A 49 -11.59 3.97 19.29
N ASP A 50 -10.56 4.64 19.81
CA ASP A 50 -9.48 3.99 20.55
C ASP A 50 -9.96 3.12 21.72
N THR A 51 -11.09 3.45 22.35
CA THR A 51 -11.68 2.63 23.41
C THR A 51 -12.19 1.29 22.88
N GLY A 52 -12.74 1.28 21.66
CA GLY A 52 -13.15 0.08 20.96
C GLY A 52 -11.96 -0.79 20.59
N ILE A 53 -10.91 -0.20 20.01
CA ILE A 53 -9.67 -0.93 19.68
C ILE A 53 -9.00 -1.46 20.95
N LYS A 54 -8.94 -0.69 22.03
CA LYS A 54 -8.47 -1.16 23.33
C LYS A 54 -9.27 -2.39 23.78
N SER A 55 -10.60 -2.32 23.75
CA SER A 55 -11.49 -3.43 24.12
C SER A 55 -11.28 -4.69 23.28
N LEU A 56 -11.01 -4.54 21.98
CA LEU A 56 -10.61 -5.63 21.10
C LEU A 56 -9.27 -6.23 21.55
N THR A 57 -8.27 -5.37 21.78
CA THR A 57 -6.91 -5.80 22.12
C THR A 57 -6.79 -6.42 23.52
N ASP A 58 -7.73 -6.11 24.43
CA ASP A 58 -7.85 -6.74 25.73
C ASP A 58 -8.51 -8.13 25.67
N GLY A 59 -9.19 -8.45 24.56
CA GLY A 59 -9.87 -9.71 24.35
C GLY A 59 -8.95 -10.86 23.92
N PRO A 60 -9.38 -12.13 24.09
CA PRO A 60 -8.60 -13.30 23.70
C PRO A 60 -8.38 -13.46 22.18
N CYS A 61 -9.14 -12.75 21.32
CA CYS A 61 -8.98 -12.85 19.87
C CYS A 61 -7.56 -12.48 19.39
N ILE A 62 -6.85 -11.61 20.12
CA ILE A 62 -5.49 -11.16 19.77
C ILE A 62 -4.47 -12.30 19.68
N LEU A 63 -4.73 -13.43 20.32
CA LEU A 63 -3.86 -14.61 20.25
C LEU A 63 -3.90 -15.30 18.87
N ARG A 64 -4.88 -14.96 18.03
CA ARG A 64 -5.08 -15.53 16.69
C ARG A 64 -5.32 -14.50 15.58
N LEU A 65 -5.65 -13.25 15.92
CA LEU A 65 -5.90 -12.19 14.93
C LEU A 65 -4.66 -11.97 14.05
N ARG A 66 -4.84 -12.16 12.74
CA ARG A 66 -3.82 -12.03 11.71
C ARG A 66 -4.09 -10.86 10.77
N GLU A 67 -5.36 -10.52 10.55
CA GLU A 67 -5.74 -9.47 9.63
C GLU A 67 -6.71 -8.50 10.29
N LEU A 68 -6.41 -7.21 10.17
CA LEU A 68 -7.22 -6.14 10.70
C LEU A 68 -7.34 -5.02 9.67
N ASN A 69 -8.57 -4.71 9.29
CA ASN A 69 -8.88 -3.58 8.42
C ASN A 69 -9.71 -2.55 9.18
N LEU A 70 -9.16 -1.35 9.31
CA LEU A 70 -9.75 -0.18 9.97
C LEU A 70 -9.85 1.03 9.02
N THR A 71 -9.82 0.79 7.70
CA THR A 71 -9.95 1.85 6.69
C THR A 71 -11.10 2.79 7.01
N ASN A 72 -10.83 4.10 6.96
CA ASN A 72 -11.81 5.17 7.14
C ASN A 72 -12.54 5.15 8.50
N CYS A 73 -11.97 4.51 9.53
CA CYS A 73 -12.45 4.63 10.91
C CYS A 73 -11.94 5.95 11.54
N MET A 74 -12.52 7.07 11.13
CA MET A 74 -12.00 8.44 11.37
C MET A 74 -11.77 8.86 12.84
N ARG A 75 -12.26 8.10 13.82
CA ARG A 75 -12.10 8.37 15.27
C ARG A 75 -10.99 7.53 15.92
N ILE A 76 -10.20 6.84 15.12
CA ILE A 76 -9.03 6.07 15.52
C ILE A 76 -7.80 6.97 15.45
N SER A 77 -7.04 7.02 16.55
CA SER A 77 -5.84 7.84 16.69
C SER A 77 -4.60 7.02 17.08
N ASP A 78 -3.50 7.69 17.41
CA ASP A 78 -2.28 7.09 17.95
C ASP A 78 -2.52 6.25 19.21
N GLY A 79 -3.60 6.52 19.95
CA GLY A 79 -4.04 5.69 21.07
C GLY A 79 -4.33 4.25 20.64
N SER A 80 -4.98 4.05 19.50
CA SER A 80 -5.15 2.73 18.91
C SER A 80 -3.85 2.12 18.44
N MET A 81 -2.97 2.91 17.80
CA MET A 81 -1.67 2.41 17.32
C MET A 81 -0.82 1.88 18.47
N THR A 82 -0.86 2.57 19.62
CA THR A 82 -0.22 2.13 20.87
C THR A 82 -0.78 0.79 21.36
N ASN A 83 -2.10 0.60 21.32
CA ASN A 83 -2.73 -0.66 21.73
C ASN A 83 -2.36 -1.81 20.77
N LEU A 84 -2.41 -1.57 19.46
CA LEU A 84 -2.06 -2.55 18.43
C LEU A 84 -0.59 -2.97 18.52
N SER A 85 0.34 -2.01 18.56
CA SER A 85 1.79 -2.29 18.58
C SER A 85 2.20 -3.08 19.83
N ARG A 86 1.58 -2.81 20.98
CA ARG A 86 1.86 -3.50 22.25
C ARG A 86 1.28 -4.91 22.31
N ARG A 87 0.08 -5.15 21.76
CA ARG A 87 -0.70 -6.36 22.02
C ARG A 87 -0.80 -7.31 20.84
N CYS A 88 -0.83 -6.82 19.61
CA CYS A 88 -1.17 -7.61 18.42
C CYS A 88 0.05 -8.29 17.79
N LYS A 89 0.73 -9.17 18.54
CA LYS A 89 2.00 -9.82 18.13
C LYS A 89 1.89 -10.88 17.02
N ARG A 90 0.69 -11.15 16.51
CA ARG A 90 0.45 -12.10 15.40
C ARG A 90 -0.19 -11.46 14.17
N LEU A 91 -0.41 -10.14 14.21
CA LEU A 91 -1.03 -9.40 13.13
C LEU A 91 -0.06 -9.32 11.96
N ALA A 92 -0.42 -9.91 10.83
CA ALA A 92 0.42 -9.96 9.63
C ALA A 92 -0.05 -9.00 8.55
N TYR A 93 -1.35 -8.67 8.51
CA TYR A 93 -1.94 -7.80 7.50
C TYR A 93 -2.74 -6.69 8.19
N LEU A 94 -2.37 -5.44 7.90
CA LEU A 94 -2.96 -4.28 8.56
C LEU A 94 -3.33 -3.21 7.53
N LYS A 95 -4.59 -2.76 7.56
CA LYS A 95 -5.07 -1.63 6.74
C LYS A 95 -5.54 -0.50 7.65
N LEU A 96 -4.95 0.67 7.45
CA LEU A 96 -5.13 1.91 8.22
C LEU A 96 -5.41 3.10 7.28
N CYS A 97 -6.03 2.85 6.13
CA CYS A 97 -6.22 3.88 5.12
C CYS A 97 -7.14 5.01 5.63
N TYR A 98 -6.84 6.25 5.26
CA TYR A 98 -7.67 7.43 5.57
C TYR A 98 -7.96 7.59 7.07
N LEU A 99 -6.97 7.28 7.92
CA LEU A 99 -7.02 7.56 9.35
C LEU A 99 -6.36 8.91 9.66
N ASP A 100 -7.11 10.00 9.46
CA ASP A 100 -6.59 11.37 9.56
C ASP A 100 -6.09 11.76 10.97
N GLN A 101 -6.54 11.05 12.01
CA GLN A 101 -6.11 11.26 13.40
C GLN A 101 -4.90 10.42 13.81
N VAL A 102 -4.38 9.56 12.92
CA VAL A 102 -3.12 8.85 13.14
C VAL A 102 -1.97 9.71 12.62
N SER A 103 -1.09 10.11 13.53
CA SER A 103 0.09 10.92 13.22
C SER A 103 1.29 10.05 12.82
N GLU A 104 2.40 10.69 12.44
CA GLU A 104 3.65 9.98 12.18
C GLU A 104 4.13 9.17 13.40
N ASN A 105 3.89 9.64 14.62
CA ASN A 105 4.27 8.93 15.84
C ASN A 105 3.49 7.62 15.99
N GLY A 106 2.19 7.63 15.66
CA GLY A 106 1.38 6.41 15.63
C GLY A 106 1.91 5.41 14.61
N LEU A 107 2.27 5.86 13.41
CA LEU A 107 2.85 5.00 12.37
C LEU A 107 4.25 4.49 12.73
N GLU A 108 5.07 5.26 13.44
CA GLU A 108 6.35 4.79 13.96
C GLU A 108 6.20 3.61 14.93
N LEU A 109 5.17 3.62 15.78
CA LEU A 109 4.85 2.49 16.66
C LEU A 109 4.45 1.24 15.87
N ILE A 110 3.76 1.41 14.74
CA ILE A 110 3.41 0.30 13.85
C ILE A 110 4.67 -0.23 13.14
N GLY A 111 5.63 0.63 12.79
CA GLY A 111 6.92 0.21 12.22
C GLY A 111 7.77 -0.69 13.12
N GLN A 112 7.50 -0.70 14.43
CA GLN A 112 8.14 -1.60 15.41
C GLN A 112 7.47 -2.99 15.48
N MET A 113 6.46 -3.26 14.65
CA MET A 113 5.79 -4.55 14.59
C MET A 113 6.51 -5.47 13.59
N ASP A 114 7.46 -6.26 14.09
CA ASP A 114 8.31 -7.13 13.27
C ASP A 114 7.55 -8.25 12.54
N GLN A 115 6.34 -8.58 12.99
CA GLN A 115 5.52 -9.65 12.40
C GLN A 115 4.71 -9.23 11.17
N LEU A 116 4.67 -7.95 10.82
CA LEU A 116 3.88 -7.46 9.69
C LEU A 116 4.46 -7.96 8.37
N ILE A 117 3.58 -8.45 7.51
CA ILE A 117 3.88 -8.89 6.15
C ILE A 117 3.33 -7.88 5.14
N SER A 118 2.14 -7.34 5.42
CA SER A 118 1.50 -6.33 4.58
C SER A 118 0.96 -5.18 5.40
N ILE A 119 1.18 -3.97 4.89
CA ILE A 119 0.57 -2.76 5.43
C ILE A 119 0.01 -1.88 4.31
N ASP A 120 -1.18 -1.33 4.55
CA ASP A 120 -1.80 -0.30 3.71
C ASP A 120 -2.12 0.91 4.58
N ILE A 121 -1.43 2.02 4.31
CA ILE A 121 -1.59 3.29 5.02
C ILE A 121 -1.94 4.43 4.05
N THR A 122 -2.65 4.07 2.97
CA THR A 122 -3.11 4.99 1.94
C THR A 122 -3.77 6.24 2.55
N GLY A 123 -3.35 7.41 2.10
CA GLY A 123 -3.94 8.69 2.48
C GLY A 123 -3.74 9.10 3.95
N THR A 124 -2.84 8.45 4.69
CA THR A 124 -2.48 8.88 6.06
C THR A 124 -1.38 9.95 6.04
N GLN A 125 -1.14 10.59 7.18
CA GLN A 125 -0.08 11.59 7.36
C GLN A 125 1.31 10.94 7.50
N THR A 126 1.76 10.22 6.47
CA THR A 126 3.06 9.54 6.47
C THR A 126 4.19 10.48 6.05
N SER A 127 5.15 10.68 6.95
CA SER A 127 6.41 11.40 6.73
C SER A 127 7.57 10.46 6.35
N ASP A 128 8.72 11.03 6.00
CA ASP A 128 9.96 10.26 5.80
C ASP A 128 10.42 9.52 7.07
N THR A 129 10.12 10.05 8.25
CA THR A 129 10.50 9.45 9.53
C THR A 129 9.66 8.21 9.82
N SER A 130 8.34 8.33 9.71
CA SER A 130 7.43 7.19 9.87
C SER A 130 7.65 6.12 8.80
N LEU A 131 7.91 6.51 7.55
CA LEU A 131 8.26 5.57 6.49
C LEU A 131 9.58 4.82 6.77
N LYS A 132 10.63 5.51 7.24
CA LYS A 132 11.86 4.85 7.69
C LYS A 132 11.55 3.79 8.76
N SER A 133 10.75 4.14 9.76
CA SER A 133 10.40 3.24 10.86
C SER A 133 9.64 2.01 10.37
N LEU A 134 8.73 2.15 9.41
CA LEU A 134 8.08 1.01 8.76
C LEU A 134 9.08 0.06 8.08
N GLY A 135 10.16 0.60 7.50
CA GLY A 135 11.19 -0.19 6.86
C GLY A 135 11.95 -1.12 7.82
N ASN A 136 11.92 -0.85 9.13
CA ASN A 136 12.54 -1.70 10.14
C ASN A 136 11.74 -2.98 10.42
N SER A 137 10.47 -3.05 10.00
CA SER A 137 9.69 -4.28 10.04
C SER A 137 10.26 -5.25 8.99
N GLY A 138 11.24 -6.06 9.40
CA GLY A 138 12.08 -6.89 8.52
C GLY A 138 11.34 -7.97 7.72
N ASN A 139 10.02 -8.13 7.91
CA ASN A 139 9.18 -9.12 7.25
C ASN A 139 8.19 -8.52 6.23
N LEU A 140 8.17 -7.20 6.04
CA LEU A 140 7.29 -6.58 5.06
C LEU A 140 7.61 -7.05 3.63
N ARG A 141 6.56 -7.51 2.94
CA ARG A 141 6.59 -7.91 1.52
C ARG A 141 5.65 -7.07 0.67
N SER A 142 4.60 -6.51 1.26
CA SER A 142 3.59 -5.73 0.56
C SER A 142 3.31 -4.42 1.27
N VAL A 143 3.58 -3.30 0.61
CA VAL A 143 3.41 -1.97 1.20
C VAL A 143 2.63 -1.05 0.25
N THR A 144 1.52 -0.49 0.73
CA THR A 144 0.73 0.52 0.02
C THR A 144 0.85 1.86 0.74
N LEU A 145 1.38 2.84 0.02
CA LEU A 145 1.62 4.23 0.46
C LEU A 145 0.90 5.22 -0.46
N SER A 146 -0.18 4.81 -1.11
CA SER A 146 -0.86 5.67 -2.07
C SER A 146 -1.33 6.95 -1.41
N SER A 147 -1.19 8.08 -2.10
CA SER A 147 -1.59 9.41 -1.61
C SER A 147 -0.88 9.87 -0.34
N CYS A 148 0.23 9.24 0.06
CA CYS A 148 1.09 9.70 1.16
C CYS A 148 2.01 10.81 0.66
N ARG A 149 1.43 12.00 0.46
CA ARG A 149 2.06 13.12 -0.28
C ARG A 149 3.30 13.72 0.38
N GLN A 150 3.55 13.47 1.67
CA GLN A 150 4.68 14.03 2.41
C GLN A 150 5.97 13.20 2.27
N ILE A 151 5.90 12.02 1.65
CA ILE A 151 7.08 11.16 1.43
C ILE A 151 7.95 11.75 0.32
N THR A 152 9.25 11.85 0.59
CA THR A 152 10.28 12.27 -0.36
C THR A 152 11.26 11.12 -0.67
N ASP A 153 12.22 11.40 -1.55
CA ASP A 153 13.31 10.48 -1.88
C ASP A 153 14.09 10.01 -0.64
N LEU A 154 14.21 10.85 0.40
CA LEU A 154 14.91 10.51 1.63
C LEU A 154 14.20 9.39 2.40
N GLY A 155 12.88 9.51 2.58
CA GLY A 155 12.07 8.52 3.26
C GLY A 155 12.09 7.18 2.53
N LEU A 156 11.84 7.20 1.21
CA LEU A 156 11.82 5.96 0.43
C LEU A 156 13.19 5.29 0.40
N THR A 157 14.27 6.06 0.30
CA THR A 157 15.64 5.52 0.36
C THR A 157 15.89 4.82 1.68
N LYS A 158 15.59 5.48 2.81
CA LYS A 158 15.78 4.90 4.15
C LYS A 158 14.92 3.66 4.39
N PHE A 159 13.68 3.68 3.92
CA PHE A 159 12.80 2.52 3.98
C PHE A 159 13.36 1.35 3.19
N ALA A 160 13.75 1.58 1.93
CA ALA A 160 14.24 0.53 1.05
C ALA A 160 15.54 -0.11 1.56
N THR A 161 16.42 0.67 2.21
CA THR A 161 17.66 0.13 2.79
C THR A 161 17.44 -0.92 3.88
N SER A 162 16.32 -0.84 4.61
CA SER A 162 15.96 -1.82 5.64
C SER A 162 15.00 -2.90 5.12
N CYS A 163 14.08 -2.54 4.23
CA CYS A 163 13.03 -3.42 3.70
C CYS A 163 13.42 -4.04 2.34
N THR A 164 14.34 -5.01 2.37
CA THR A 164 14.94 -5.58 1.16
C THR A 164 14.15 -6.74 0.52
N ASN A 165 13.23 -7.36 1.27
CA ASN A 165 12.39 -8.48 0.82
C ASN A 165 11.05 -8.04 0.19
N LEU A 166 10.95 -6.77 -0.20
CA LEU A 166 9.72 -6.19 -0.74
C LEU A 166 9.37 -6.81 -2.10
N GLU A 167 8.11 -7.24 -2.25
CA GLU A 167 7.55 -7.88 -3.45
C GLU A 167 6.49 -7.00 -4.12
N TYR A 168 5.71 -6.26 -3.34
CA TYR A 168 4.67 -5.34 -3.81
C TYR A 168 4.87 -3.96 -3.19
N LEU A 169 4.89 -2.93 -4.03
CA LEU A 169 4.95 -1.54 -3.59
C LEU A 169 4.00 -0.67 -4.39
N ASN A 170 3.12 0.04 -3.70
CA ASN A 170 2.27 1.05 -4.31
C ASN A 170 2.62 2.44 -3.76
N LEU A 171 3.10 3.31 -4.65
CA LEU A 171 3.48 4.71 -4.42
C LEU A 171 2.57 5.68 -5.20
N SER A 172 1.40 5.23 -5.67
CA SER A 172 0.55 6.08 -6.51
C SER A 172 0.21 7.40 -5.81
N PHE A 173 0.24 8.50 -6.55
CA PHE A 173 0.00 9.85 -6.04
C PHE A 173 1.01 10.35 -4.98
N CYS A 174 2.17 9.69 -4.82
CA CYS A 174 3.32 10.24 -4.08
C CYS A 174 4.08 11.22 -4.99
N THR A 175 3.61 12.46 -5.07
CA THR A 175 4.03 13.46 -6.08
C THR A 175 5.38 14.10 -5.83
N GLN A 176 6.02 13.87 -4.67
CA GLN A 176 7.34 14.43 -4.34
C GLN A 176 8.50 13.49 -4.69
N LEU A 177 8.22 12.27 -5.17
CA LEU A 177 9.24 11.29 -5.51
C LEU A 177 9.88 11.56 -6.87
N THR A 178 11.21 11.54 -6.93
CA THR A 178 11.98 11.65 -8.16
C THR A 178 12.64 10.32 -8.55
N ASP A 179 13.30 10.30 -9.71
CA ASP A 179 14.05 9.14 -10.18
C ASP A 179 15.11 8.64 -9.17
N ASN A 180 15.61 9.50 -8.29
CA ASN A 180 16.56 9.09 -7.24
C ASN A 180 15.93 8.15 -6.21
N ALA A 181 14.67 8.37 -5.85
CA ALA A 181 13.96 7.48 -4.94
C ALA A 181 13.81 6.08 -5.56
N ILE A 182 13.38 6.04 -6.83
CA ILE A 182 13.20 4.79 -7.59
C ILE A 182 14.54 4.09 -7.79
N ARG A 183 15.63 4.83 -8.06
CA ARG A 183 16.98 4.28 -8.12
C ARG A 183 17.34 3.58 -6.82
N SER A 184 17.30 4.28 -5.70
CA SER A 184 17.64 3.72 -4.38
C SER A 184 16.81 2.48 -4.07
N MET A 185 15.49 2.57 -4.26
CA MET A 185 14.58 1.46 -4.04
C MET A 185 14.91 0.26 -4.92
N ALA A 186 15.14 0.45 -6.22
CA ALA A 186 15.47 -0.64 -7.14
C ALA A 186 16.77 -1.38 -6.75
N PHE A 187 17.78 -0.66 -6.26
CA PHE A 187 19.05 -1.26 -5.83
C PHE A 187 18.94 -2.08 -4.53
N CYS A 188 17.99 -1.75 -3.66
CA CYS A 188 17.77 -2.45 -2.39
C CYS A 188 16.70 -3.56 -2.50
N CYS A 189 15.57 -3.30 -3.16
CA CYS A 189 14.40 -4.16 -3.22
C CYS A 189 14.39 -5.01 -4.51
N LYS A 190 15.35 -5.93 -4.65
CA LYS A 190 15.55 -6.70 -5.89
C LYS A 190 14.46 -7.73 -6.17
N TYR A 191 13.68 -8.12 -5.16
CA TYR A 191 12.57 -9.08 -5.26
C TYR A 191 11.24 -8.44 -5.67
N LEU A 192 11.24 -7.14 -5.96
CA LEU A 192 10.03 -6.43 -6.34
C LEU A 192 9.40 -7.04 -7.59
N THR A 193 8.15 -7.49 -7.46
CA THR A 193 7.34 -8.10 -8.52
C THR A 193 6.29 -7.13 -9.05
N THR A 194 5.76 -6.25 -8.20
CA THR A 194 4.70 -5.32 -8.58
C THR A 194 5.04 -3.93 -8.06
N LEU A 195 5.00 -2.94 -8.97
CA LEU A 195 5.21 -1.53 -8.63
C LEU A 195 4.11 -0.66 -9.23
N ASN A 196 3.41 0.09 -8.38
CA ASN A 196 2.53 1.15 -8.84
C ASN A 196 3.16 2.52 -8.55
N ILE A 197 3.42 3.30 -9.60
CA ILE A 197 3.92 4.69 -9.54
C ILE A 197 2.97 5.63 -10.29
N CYS A 198 1.70 5.26 -10.41
CA CYS A 198 0.65 6.06 -11.03
C CYS A 198 0.64 7.48 -10.45
N SER A 199 0.53 8.50 -11.31
CA SER A 199 0.49 9.91 -10.91
C SER A 199 1.70 10.40 -10.10
N CYS A 200 2.84 9.71 -10.14
CA CYS A 200 4.12 10.26 -9.65
C CYS A 200 4.70 11.19 -10.72
N SER A 201 4.31 12.47 -10.66
CA SER A 201 4.51 13.46 -11.73
C SER A 201 5.97 13.87 -12.00
N LEU A 202 6.89 13.62 -11.06
CA LEU A 202 8.31 13.97 -11.20
C LEU A 202 9.18 12.82 -11.71
N LEU A 203 8.61 11.63 -11.95
CA LEU A 203 9.35 10.48 -12.47
C LEU A 203 9.50 10.57 -13.99
N THR A 204 10.71 10.28 -14.47
CA THR A 204 11.05 10.33 -15.89
C THR A 204 11.42 8.94 -16.42
N ASP A 205 11.86 8.88 -17.67
CA ASP A 205 12.41 7.66 -18.29
C ASP A 205 13.55 7.01 -17.48
N MET A 206 14.25 7.78 -16.64
CA MET A 206 15.33 7.27 -15.79
C MET A 206 14.82 6.28 -14.74
N SER A 207 13.64 6.51 -14.15
CA SER A 207 13.00 5.54 -13.26
C SER A 207 12.84 4.17 -13.92
N LEU A 208 12.35 4.15 -15.16
CA LEU A 208 12.19 2.92 -15.94
C LEU A 208 13.53 2.29 -16.34
N GLN A 209 14.55 3.12 -16.57
CA GLN A 209 15.90 2.63 -16.79
C GLN A 209 16.42 1.85 -15.57
N TYR A 210 16.31 2.41 -14.36
CA TYR A 210 16.77 1.75 -13.14
C TYR A 210 15.99 0.47 -12.85
N LEU A 211 14.67 0.52 -12.93
CA LEU A 211 13.81 -0.66 -12.69
C LEU A 211 14.14 -1.79 -13.65
N SER A 212 14.20 -1.51 -14.96
CA SER A 212 14.52 -2.52 -15.98
C SER A 212 15.95 -3.08 -15.83
N GLY A 213 16.88 -2.24 -15.35
CA GLY A 213 18.27 -2.59 -15.10
C GLY A 213 18.45 -3.53 -13.92
N VAL A 214 17.69 -3.33 -12.83
CA VAL A 214 17.97 -3.95 -11.53
C VAL A 214 16.87 -4.93 -11.08
N CYS A 215 15.59 -4.58 -11.20
CA CYS A 215 14.46 -5.37 -10.69
C CYS A 215 14.09 -6.49 -11.68
N LYS A 216 14.84 -7.59 -11.67
CA LYS A 216 14.68 -8.68 -12.65
C LYS A 216 13.41 -9.50 -12.49
N TYR A 217 12.78 -9.44 -11.32
CA TYR A 217 11.52 -10.14 -11.03
C TYR A 217 10.28 -9.26 -11.25
N LEU A 218 10.45 -8.02 -11.71
CA LEU A 218 9.33 -7.11 -11.94
C LEU A 218 8.38 -7.70 -13.00
N TYR A 219 7.18 -8.05 -12.56
CA TYR A 219 6.12 -8.72 -13.30
C TYR A 219 5.04 -7.73 -13.75
N GLU A 220 4.70 -6.77 -12.90
CA GLU A 220 3.67 -5.75 -13.14
C GLU A 220 4.18 -4.34 -12.79
N ILE A 221 3.92 -3.38 -13.67
CA ILE A 221 4.16 -1.97 -13.41
C ILE A 221 2.98 -1.10 -13.86
N ASP A 222 2.56 -0.16 -13.02
CA ASP A 222 1.61 0.89 -13.39
C ASP A 222 2.32 2.25 -13.39
N ILE A 223 2.35 2.88 -14.57
CA ILE A 223 2.92 4.20 -14.84
C ILE A 223 1.88 5.20 -15.31
N SER A 224 0.59 4.90 -15.09
CA SER A 224 -0.51 5.75 -15.54
C SER A 224 -0.35 7.18 -15.02
N TYR A 225 -0.74 8.16 -15.82
CA TYR A 225 -0.66 9.59 -15.51
C TYR A 225 0.77 10.13 -15.20
N CYS A 226 1.83 9.36 -15.43
CA CYS A 226 3.20 9.86 -15.37
C CYS A 226 3.50 10.75 -16.58
N GLN A 227 3.46 12.07 -16.37
CA GLN A 227 3.54 13.06 -17.45
C GLN A 227 4.93 13.17 -18.09
N LEU A 228 6.00 12.82 -17.39
CA LEU A 228 7.38 12.97 -17.87
C LEU A 228 7.99 11.68 -18.43
N ILE A 229 7.23 10.59 -18.46
CA ILE A 229 7.67 9.33 -19.09
C ILE A 229 7.33 9.37 -20.58
N THR A 230 8.28 8.95 -21.40
CA THR A 230 8.22 8.98 -22.86
C THR A 230 8.47 7.61 -23.47
N ASP A 231 8.44 7.54 -24.80
CA ASP A 231 8.86 6.37 -25.59
C ASP A 231 10.22 5.79 -25.18
N LYS A 232 11.14 6.63 -24.70
CA LYS A 232 12.47 6.20 -24.26
C LYS A 232 12.38 5.32 -23.01
N GLY A 233 11.50 5.64 -22.06
CA GLY A 233 11.22 4.82 -20.89
C GLY A 233 10.71 3.43 -21.26
N LEU A 234 9.75 3.36 -22.17
CA LEU A 234 9.23 2.08 -22.69
C LEU A 234 10.31 1.25 -23.40
N LYS A 235 11.24 1.91 -24.10
CA LYS A 235 12.39 1.24 -24.75
C LYS A 235 13.28 0.53 -23.75
N TYR A 236 13.45 1.05 -22.53
CA TYR A 236 14.20 0.38 -21.47
C TYR A 236 13.50 -0.89 -20.98
N LEU A 237 12.21 -0.79 -20.63
CA LEU A 237 11.40 -1.94 -20.21
C LEU A 237 11.42 -3.05 -21.26
N ARG A 238 11.17 -2.70 -22.54
CA ARG A 238 11.19 -3.65 -23.66
C ARG A 238 12.55 -4.33 -23.85
N ARG A 239 13.66 -3.68 -23.51
CA ARG A 239 15.01 -4.23 -23.71
C ARG A 239 15.45 -5.14 -22.57
N ASN A 240 15.21 -4.74 -21.33
CA ASN A 240 15.88 -5.35 -20.16
C ASN A 240 14.94 -6.13 -19.23
N SER A 241 13.62 -5.94 -19.35
CA SER A 241 12.63 -6.58 -18.47
C SER A 241 12.10 -7.88 -19.08
N HIS A 242 12.67 -9.02 -18.70
CA HIS A 242 12.32 -10.34 -19.26
C HIS A 242 11.11 -11.00 -18.57
N TYR A 243 10.85 -10.65 -17.30
CA TYR A 243 9.73 -11.18 -16.51
C TYR A 243 8.50 -10.27 -16.50
N LEU A 244 8.60 -9.05 -17.06
CA LEU A 244 7.49 -8.11 -17.10
C LEU A 244 6.39 -8.64 -18.02
N LYS A 245 5.20 -8.88 -17.45
CA LYS A 245 4.04 -9.40 -18.18
C LYS A 245 2.88 -8.43 -18.25
N ARG A 246 2.79 -7.50 -17.29
CA ARG A 246 1.72 -6.53 -17.22
C ARG A 246 2.26 -5.11 -17.10
N ILE A 247 1.76 -4.21 -17.94
CA ILE A 247 2.01 -2.78 -17.82
C ILE A 247 0.70 -2.01 -18.02
N ILE A 248 0.49 -1.01 -17.16
CA ILE A 248 -0.64 -0.08 -17.22
C ILE A 248 -0.05 1.31 -17.47
N LEU A 249 -0.50 1.99 -18.51
CA LEU A 249 -0.01 3.32 -18.93
C LEU A 249 -1.15 4.20 -19.45
N ILE A 250 -2.18 4.38 -18.61
CA ILE A 250 -3.35 5.21 -18.92
C ILE A 250 -2.95 6.70 -18.83
N GLU A 251 -3.37 7.52 -19.80
CA GLU A 251 -3.12 8.98 -19.79
C GLU A 251 -1.63 9.38 -19.66
N CYS A 252 -0.77 8.74 -20.47
CA CYS A 252 0.64 9.11 -20.62
C CYS A 252 0.85 9.90 -21.93
N PRO A 253 0.70 11.24 -21.96
CA PRO A 253 0.58 12.01 -23.20
C PRO A 253 1.86 12.10 -24.03
N ASN A 254 3.00 11.69 -23.48
CA ASN A 254 4.31 11.70 -24.14
C ASN A 254 4.74 10.30 -24.63
N ILE A 255 3.81 9.32 -24.59
CA ILE A 255 4.01 7.98 -25.15
C ILE A 255 3.24 7.86 -26.47
N SER A 256 3.98 7.61 -27.55
CA SER A 256 3.42 7.45 -28.89
C SER A 256 2.83 6.05 -29.11
N ARG A 257 1.88 5.96 -30.05
CA ARG A 257 1.30 4.68 -30.51
C ARG A 257 2.36 3.73 -31.05
N ALA A 258 3.33 4.26 -31.79
CA ALA A 258 4.44 3.46 -32.31
C ALA A 258 5.30 2.82 -31.19
N ALA A 259 5.40 3.45 -30.02
CA ALA A 259 6.10 2.85 -28.89
C ALA A 259 5.28 1.75 -28.21
N ILE A 260 3.97 1.93 -28.06
CA ILE A 260 3.04 0.90 -27.55
C ILE A 260 3.02 -0.31 -28.49
N ASP A 261 2.89 -0.09 -29.80
CA ASP A 261 2.89 -1.15 -30.82
C ASP A 261 4.17 -2.01 -30.73
N LYS A 262 5.32 -1.41 -30.39
CA LYS A 262 6.56 -2.14 -30.15
C LYS A 262 6.60 -2.87 -28.80
N LEU A 263 5.87 -2.36 -27.81
CA LEU A 263 5.82 -2.91 -26.45
C LEU A 263 4.96 -4.17 -26.39
N VAL A 264 3.79 -4.17 -27.05
CA VAL A 264 2.86 -5.31 -27.11
C VAL A 264 3.47 -6.55 -27.76
N LEU A 265 4.50 -6.39 -28.60
CA LEU A 265 5.27 -7.50 -29.17
C LEU A 265 6.07 -8.31 -28.12
N LYS A 266 6.27 -7.75 -26.91
CA LYS A 266 7.03 -8.40 -25.84
C LYS A 266 6.24 -8.60 -24.54
N ILE A 267 5.35 -7.66 -24.21
CA ILE A 267 4.59 -7.68 -22.96
C ILE A 267 3.17 -8.13 -23.27
N PRO A 268 2.71 -9.28 -22.75
CA PRO A 268 1.39 -9.84 -23.09
C PRO A 268 0.20 -8.98 -22.68
N TYR A 269 0.29 -8.27 -21.55
CA TYR A 269 -0.81 -7.47 -21.02
C TYR A 269 -0.40 -6.00 -20.95
N VAL A 270 -0.82 -5.23 -21.95
CA VAL A 270 -0.60 -3.76 -22.02
C VAL A 270 -1.96 -3.07 -21.95
N GLN A 271 -2.23 -2.37 -20.85
CA GLN A 271 -3.43 -1.57 -20.69
C GLN A 271 -3.08 -0.09 -20.93
N TYR A 272 -3.76 0.54 -21.89
CA TYR A 272 -3.54 1.94 -22.27
C TYR A 272 -4.85 2.57 -22.76
N HIS A 273 -4.95 3.89 -22.64
CA HIS A 273 -6.02 4.69 -23.24
C HIS A 273 -5.41 5.86 -24.00
N TYR A 274 -6.01 6.18 -25.15
CA TYR A 274 -5.67 7.36 -25.93
C TYR A 274 -6.74 8.44 -25.73
N THR A 275 -6.33 9.58 -25.19
CA THR A 275 -7.00 10.85 -25.49
C THR A 275 -6.36 11.38 -26.76
N ASN A 276 -7.04 11.22 -27.91
CA ASN A 276 -6.60 11.87 -29.15
C ASN A 276 -6.52 13.38 -28.86
N LYS A 277 -5.31 13.97 -28.94
CA LYS A 277 -5.19 15.43 -29.00
C LYS A 277 -5.96 15.89 -30.26
N PRO A 278 -6.75 16.99 -30.20
CA PRO A 278 -7.54 17.48 -31.35
C PRO A 278 -6.73 17.71 -32.64
N SER A 279 -5.40 17.80 -32.56
CA SER A 279 -4.52 17.99 -33.71
C SER A 279 -4.37 16.77 -34.63
N GLU A 280 -4.79 15.57 -34.23
CA GLU A 280 -4.77 14.38 -35.12
C GLU A 280 -6.06 14.17 -35.93
N LEU A 281 -7.07 15.02 -35.71
CA LEU A 281 -8.32 15.02 -36.49
C LEU A 281 -8.32 16.01 -37.67
N ALA A 282 -7.23 16.75 -37.86
CA ALA A 282 -7.04 17.63 -39.01
C ALA A 282 -6.18 16.92 -40.07
N LYS A 283 -6.82 16.08 -40.88
CA LYS A 283 -6.36 15.72 -42.23
C LYS A 283 -7.29 16.37 -43.24
#